data_AF-A0A1S8CWC1-F1
#
_entry.id   AF-A0A1S8CWC1-F1
#
_cell.length_a   1.000
_cell.length_b   1.000
_cell.length_c   1.000
_cell.angle_alpha   90.00
_cell.angle_beta   90.00
_cell.angle_gamma   90.00
#
_symmetry.space_group_name_H-M   'P 1'
#
loop_
_entity.id
_entity.type
_entity.pdbx_description
1 polymer ?
#
loop_
_entity_poly.entity_id
_entity_poly.type
_entity_poly.pdbx_seq_one_letter_code
_entity_poly.pdbx_strand_id
1 'polypeptide(L)'
;MNMFLTNLATSSHHFKKPYDTDYRELLIDACDQLAETAKFKLFVCDDIAWNVDVSPDLVVFLEQVPSAINHLKLGDKAIISLYEQGVETNIILIPHYKNCYITCEPMLPSSTTRWGSKCCEIEDLEHIILKLEVFFKAISRALAILIGV
;
A
#
# COMPACT_ATOMS: atom_id res chain seq x y z
N MET A 1 -41.13 31.62 -8.42
CA MET A 1 -40.17 30.97 -9.32
C MET A 1 -38.94 30.64 -8.48
N ASN A 2 -38.74 29.32 -8.27
CA ASN A 2 -37.62 28.57 -7.69
C ASN A 2 -37.06 28.92 -6.30
N MET A 3 -36.61 27.99 -5.46
CA MET A 3 -36.85 26.56 -5.19
C MET A 3 -35.96 26.31 -3.95
N PHE A 4 -36.46 25.59 -2.96
CA PHE A 4 -35.74 25.25 -1.72
C PHE A 4 -34.44 24.47 -1.99
N LEU A 5 -33.37 24.83 -1.28
CA LEU A 5 -32.25 23.93 -0.99
C LEU A 5 -32.12 23.81 0.53
N THR A 6 -33.04 23.04 1.11
CA THR A 6 -32.88 22.43 2.43
C THR A 6 -31.80 21.36 2.37
N ASN A 7 -30.94 21.34 3.39
CA ASN A 7 -30.19 20.17 3.86
C ASN A 7 -29.44 19.38 2.77
N LEU A 8 -28.30 19.92 2.35
CA LEU A 8 -27.13 19.06 2.22
C LEU A 8 -26.38 19.15 3.55
N ALA A 9 -26.90 18.41 4.54
CA ALA A 9 -26.00 17.70 5.43
C ALA A 9 -25.14 16.84 4.50
N THR A 10 -24.04 17.39 4.01
CA THR A 10 -22.92 16.58 3.57
C THR A 10 -22.60 15.75 4.79
N SER A 11 -23.10 14.51 4.78
CA SER A 11 -22.62 13.44 5.62
C SER A 11 -21.12 13.60 5.61
N SER A 12 -20.59 14.16 6.70
CA SER A 12 -19.22 13.94 7.06
C SER A 12 -19.20 12.44 7.31
N HIS A 13 -18.97 11.68 6.23
CA HIS A 13 -18.27 10.43 6.35
C HIS A 13 -16.91 10.83 6.92
N HIS A 14 -16.91 11.02 8.24
CA HIS A 14 -15.79 10.68 9.08
C HIS A 14 -15.23 9.40 8.46
N PHE A 15 -14.11 9.51 7.76
CA PHE A 15 -13.24 8.38 7.52
C PHE A 15 -12.89 7.87 8.91
N LYS A 16 -13.74 6.98 9.43
CA LYS A 16 -13.47 6.18 10.62
C LYS A 16 -12.22 5.43 10.22
N LYS A 17 -11.05 5.73 10.81
CA LYS A 17 -9.81 4.99 10.55
C LYS A 17 -10.15 3.50 10.63
N PRO A 18 -10.12 2.75 9.52
CA PRO A 18 -10.65 1.39 9.49
C PRO A 18 -9.60 0.31 9.85
N TYR A 19 -8.46 0.69 10.44
CA TYR A 19 -7.23 -0.08 10.30
C TYR A 19 -6.61 -0.67 11.58
N ASP A 20 -7.21 -0.59 12.77
CA ASP A 20 -6.42 -0.88 13.98
C ASP A 20 -6.39 -2.34 14.46
N THR A 21 -7.28 -3.22 13.99
CA THR A 21 -7.20 -4.66 14.38
C THR A 21 -7.72 -5.56 13.25
N ASP A 22 -8.96 -5.37 12.81
CA ASP A 22 -9.61 -6.25 11.81
C ASP A 22 -8.87 -6.30 10.46
N TYR A 23 -8.30 -5.18 10.00
CA TYR A 23 -7.57 -5.14 8.73
C TYR A 23 -6.20 -5.82 8.83
N ARG A 24 -5.48 -5.59 9.94
CA ARG A 24 -4.18 -6.20 10.18
C ARG A 24 -4.32 -7.71 10.31
N GLU A 25 -5.32 -8.18 11.05
CA GLU A 25 -5.63 -9.61 11.16
C GLU A 25 -5.98 -10.21 9.79
N LEU A 26 -6.81 -9.55 8.99
CA LEU A 26 -7.14 -9.99 7.63
C LEU A 26 -5.90 -10.05 6.73
N LEU A 27 -4.98 -9.09 6.84
CA LEU A 27 -3.72 -9.11 6.09
C LEU A 27 -2.83 -10.27 6.53
N ILE A 28 -2.68 -10.50 7.84
CA ILE A 28 -1.90 -11.60 8.39
C ILE A 28 -2.46 -12.93 7.88
N ASP A 29 -3.75 -13.19 8.09
CA ASP A 29 -4.39 -14.43 7.67
C ASP A 29 -4.23 -14.67 6.16
N ALA A 30 -4.42 -13.64 5.35
CA ALA A 30 -4.31 -13.78 3.91
C ALA A 30 -2.86 -13.96 3.43
N CYS A 31 -1.90 -13.29 4.06
CA CYS A 31 -0.48 -13.42 3.73
C CYS A 31 0.10 -14.76 4.19
N ASP A 32 -0.28 -15.26 5.36
CA ASP A 32 0.11 -16.60 5.85
C ASP A 32 -0.35 -17.69 4.88
N GLN A 33 -1.60 -17.60 4.41
CA GLN A 33 -2.15 -18.55 3.44
C GLN A 33 -1.44 -18.46 2.07
N LEU A 34 -1.06 -17.26 1.65
CA LEU A 34 -0.31 -17.08 0.41
C LEU A 34 1.15 -17.54 0.53
N ALA A 35 1.75 -17.50 1.72
CA ALA A 35 3.16 -17.85 1.92
C ALA A 35 3.47 -19.30 1.53
N GLU A 36 2.50 -20.21 1.62
CA GLU A 36 2.69 -21.61 1.19
C GLU A 36 2.74 -21.77 -0.34
N THR A 37 2.18 -20.83 -1.10
CA THR A 37 1.91 -21.01 -2.54
C THR A 37 2.48 -19.92 -3.44
N ALA A 38 2.93 -18.80 -2.86
CA ALA A 38 3.37 -17.62 -3.60
C ALA A 38 4.77 -17.16 -3.20
N LYS A 39 5.37 -16.33 -4.05
CA LYS A 39 6.57 -15.56 -3.73
C LYS A 39 6.27 -14.10 -3.98
N PHE A 40 6.64 -13.23 -3.04
CA PHE A 40 6.52 -11.79 -3.22
C PHE A 40 7.85 -11.23 -3.72
N LYS A 41 7.78 -10.47 -4.82
CA LYS A 41 8.93 -9.79 -5.40
C LYS A 41 8.59 -8.33 -5.56
N LEU A 42 9.38 -7.48 -4.91
CA LEU A 42 9.19 -6.06 -4.94
C LEU A 42 10.11 -5.43 -5.99
N PHE A 43 9.49 -4.73 -6.96
CA PHE A 43 10.17 -4.01 -8.03
C PHE A 43 9.77 -2.54 -7.97
N VAL A 44 10.55 -1.72 -7.27
CA VAL A 44 10.21 -0.30 -7.12
C VAL A 44 11.24 0.56 -7.81
N CYS A 45 12.52 0.36 -7.52
CA CYS A 45 13.61 1.14 -8.09
C CYS A 45 14.56 0.24 -8.89
N ASP A 46 14.75 0.60 -10.16
CA ASP A 46 15.40 -0.22 -11.19
C ASP A 46 14.74 -1.61 -11.38
N ASP A 47 15.45 -2.52 -12.08
CA ASP A 47 15.03 -3.89 -12.37
C ASP A 47 15.50 -4.89 -11.29
N ILE A 48 15.95 -4.39 -10.13
CA ILE A 48 16.36 -5.23 -9.00
C ILE A 48 15.09 -5.72 -8.30
N ALA A 49 14.90 -7.03 -8.30
CA ALA A 49 13.87 -7.69 -7.51
C ALA A 49 14.38 -7.87 -6.07
N TRP A 50 13.73 -7.24 -5.10
CA TRP A 50 13.92 -7.65 -3.72
C TRP A 50 13.02 -8.86 -3.45
N ASN A 51 13.64 -9.98 -3.09
CA ASN A 51 12.93 -11.15 -2.59
C ASN A 51 12.58 -10.84 -1.13
N VAL A 52 11.30 -10.66 -0.89
CA VAL A 52 10.74 -10.39 0.43
C VAL A 52 9.76 -11.53 0.71
N ASP A 53 9.63 -11.91 1.97
CA ASP A 53 8.75 -13.01 2.34
C ASP A 53 7.29 -12.59 2.14
N VAL A 54 6.41 -13.56 1.89
CA VAL A 54 4.98 -13.24 1.78
C VAL A 54 4.41 -12.98 3.17
N SER A 55 4.86 -13.71 4.18
CA SER A 55 4.61 -13.41 5.58
C SER A 55 5.94 -13.50 6.32
N PRO A 56 6.34 -12.48 7.11
CA PRO A 56 5.58 -11.31 7.54
C PRO A 56 5.70 -10.07 6.63
N ASP A 57 6.63 -10.06 5.67
CA ASP A 57 7.09 -8.83 5.03
C ASP A 57 6.01 -8.09 4.22
N LEU A 58 5.17 -8.83 3.48
CA LEU A 58 4.07 -8.24 2.71
C LEU A 58 3.04 -7.57 3.60
N VAL A 59 2.76 -8.12 4.79
CA VAL A 59 1.84 -7.51 5.77
C VAL A 59 2.35 -6.12 6.14
N VAL A 60 3.59 -6.05 6.61
CA VAL A 60 4.22 -4.79 7.03
C VAL A 60 4.31 -3.78 5.88
N PHE A 61 4.56 -4.25 4.65
CA PHE A 61 4.55 -3.37 3.48
C PHE A 61 3.15 -2.80 3.24
N LEU A 62 2.12 -3.64 3.24
CA LEU A 62 0.73 -3.25 2.97
C LEU A 62 0.14 -2.33 4.04
N GLU A 63 0.61 -2.41 5.28
CA GLU A 63 0.21 -1.47 6.34
C GLU A 63 0.68 -0.03 6.06
N GLN A 64 1.82 0.14 5.40
CA GLN A 64 2.40 1.45 5.12
C GLN A 64 1.72 2.14 3.92
N VAL A 65 1.25 1.39 2.92
CA VAL A 65 0.76 1.95 1.64
C VAL A 65 -0.43 2.89 1.81
N PRO A 66 -1.51 2.56 2.56
CA PRO A 66 -2.64 3.47 2.74
C PRO A 66 -2.23 4.80 3.36
N SER A 67 -1.33 4.77 4.36
CA SER A 67 -0.81 6.00 4.97
C SER A 67 0.02 6.81 3.99
N ALA A 68 0.85 6.16 3.18
CA ALA A 68 1.66 6.84 2.17
C ALA A 68 0.79 7.54 1.11
N ILE A 69 -0.26 6.88 0.61
CA ILE A 69 -1.20 7.50 -0.33
C ILE A 69 -1.90 8.71 0.29
N ASN A 70 -2.36 8.60 1.54
CA ASN A 70 -3.01 9.71 2.22
C ASN A 70 -2.09 10.95 2.32
N HIS A 71 -0.80 10.76 2.64
CA HIS A 71 0.17 11.85 2.60
C HIS A 71 0.32 12.45 1.20
N LEU A 72 0.44 11.62 0.16
CA LEU A 72 0.56 12.11 -1.22
C LEU A 72 -0.63 12.97 -1.65
N LYS A 73 -1.85 12.59 -1.25
CA LYS A 73 -3.08 13.36 -1.54
C LYS A 73 -3.14 14.69 -0.82
N LEU A 74 -2.48 14.80 0.33
CA LEU A 74 -2.34 16.05 1.07
C LEU A 74 -1.21 16.94 0.52
N GLY A 75 -0.45 16.45 -0.47
CA GLY A 75 0.72 17.14 -1.01
C GLY A 75 2.00 16.91 -0.19
N ASP A 76 1.98 15.96 0.75
CA ASP A 76 3.12 15.63 1.60
C ASP A 76 3.97 14.50 1.02
N LYS A 77 5.29 14.61 1.22
CA LYS A 77 6.24 13.52 0.95
C LYS A 77 5.87 12.31 1.81
N ALA A 78 5.86 11.12 1.21
CA ALA A 78 5.71 9.86 1.93
C ALA A 78 6.97 8.99 1.81
N ILE A 79 7.17 8.16 2.82
CA ILE A 79 8.29 7.21 2.89
C ILE A 79 7.70 5.84 3.26
N ILE A 80 8.06 4.82 2.48
CA ILE A 80 7.83 3.42 2.84
C ILE A 80 9.20 2.84 3.18
N SER A 81 9.37 2.38 4.42
CA SER A 81 10.61 1.75 4.85
C SER A 81 10.56 0.25 4.56
N LEU A 82 11.63 -0.26 3.94
CA LEU A 82 11.81 -1.69 3.67
C LEU A 82 12.68 -2.40 4.72
N TYR A 83 13.06 -1.70 5.79
CA TYR A 83 14.00 -2.21 6.80
C TYR A 83 13.48 -3.45 7.51
N GLU A 84 12.19 -3.44 7.87
CA GLU A 84 11.55 -4.57 8.56
C GLU A 84 11.47 -5.81 7.68
N GLN A 85 11.60 -5.64 6.35
CA GLN A 85 11.66 -6.70 5.34
C GLN A 85 13.11 -7.10 5.00
N GLY A 86 14.08 -6.69 5.82
CA GLY A 86 15.50 -6.99 5.64
C GLY A 86 16.18 -6.21 4.51
N VAL A 87 15.53 -5.17 3.96
CA VAL A 87 16.10 -4.33 2.89
C VAL A 87 16.44 -2.96 3.45
N GLU A 88 17.71 -2.60 3.47
CA GLU A 88 18.22 -1.32 4.00
C GLU A 88 17.95 -0.14 3.03
N THR A 89 16.71 0.03 2.59
CA THR A 89 16.30 1.01 1.59
C THR A 89 14.92 1.56 1.91
N ASN A 90 14.74 2.86 1.66
CA ASN A 90 13.46 3.52 1.72
C ASN A 90 12.94 3.79 0.31
N ILE A 91 11.66 3.56 0.08
CA ILE A 91 10.94 4.08 -1.08
C ILE A 91 10.48 5.48 -0.73
N ILE A 92 10.88 6.43 -1.57
CA ILE A 92 10.55 7.85 -1.43
C ILE A 92 9.50 8.21 -2.46
N LEU A 93 8.39 8.75 -1.97
CA LEU A 93 7.24 9.15 -2.77
C LEU A 93 7.07 10.67 -2.63
N ILE A 94 7.20 11.39 -3.74
CA ILE A 94 7.15 12.85 -3.78
C ILE A 94 5.96 13.27 -4.63
N PRO A 95 4.94 13.93 -4.05
CA PRO A 95 3.76 14.34 -4.80
C PRO A 95 4.09 15.54 -5.71
N HIS A 96 3.48 15.53 -6.89
CA HIS A 96 3.55 16.61 -7.87
C HIS A 96 2.22 16.72 -8.63
N TYR A 97 1.35 17.62 -8.17
CA TYR A 97 -0.04 17.74 -8.61
C TYR A 97 -0.80 16.41 -8.46
N LYS A 98 -1.17 15.78 -9.57
CA LYS A 98 -1.86 14.48 -9.61
C LYS A 98 -0.91 13.29 -9.69
N ASN A 99 0.38 13.56 -9.86
CA ASN A 99 1.41 12.55 -10.03
C ASN A 99 2.22 12.35 -8.77
N CYS A 100 2.92 11.23 -8.69
CA CYS A 100 3.94 10.94 -7.70
C CYS A 100 5.24 10.55 -8.38
N TYR A 101 6.33 11.18 -7.97
CA TYR A 101 7.67 10.71 -8.28
C TYR A 101 8.09 9.68 -7.24
N ILE A 102 8.58 8.54 -7.71
CA ILE A 102 9.02 7.40 -6.90
C ILE A 102 10.51 7.23 -7.09
N THR A 103 11.27 7.24 -6.01
CA THR A 103 12.69 6.90 -6.01
C THR A 103 13.02 6.07 -4.79
N CYS A 104 14.27 5.59 -4.70
CA CYS A 104 14.75 4.87 -3.54
C CYS A 104 15.97 5.55 -2.98
N GLU A 105 16.11 5.50 -1.67
CA GLU A 105 17.26 6.02 -0.95
C GLU A 105 17.79 4.94 -0.02
N PRO A 106 19.10 4.64 -0.02
CA PRO A 106 19.66 3.70 0.93
C PRO A 106 19.55 4.29 2.33
N MET A 107 19.32 3.47 3.35
CA MET A 107 19.27 3.98 4.73
C MET A 107 20.62 4.48 5.24
N LEU A 108 21.71 3.92 4.70
CA LEU A 108 23.07 4.30 5.07
C LEU A 108 23.69 5.27 4.03
N PRO A 109 24.25 6.41 4.48
CA PRO A 109 24.78 7.44 3.58
C PRO A 109 26.07 7.03 2.83
N SER A 110 26.68 5.89 3.17
CA SER A 110 27.86 5.36 2.49
C SER A 110 27.54 4.70 1.14
N SER A 111 26.27 4.43 0.86
CA SER A 111 25.85 3.85 -0.41
C SER A 111 25.76 4.95 -1.48
N THR A 112 26.54 4.80 -2.56
CA THR A 112 26.53 5.70 -3.71
C THR A 112 25.49 5.32 -4.76
N THR A 113 24.64 4.33 -4.48
CA THR A 113 23.62 3.86 -5.42
C THR A 113 22.61 4.97 -5.68
N ARG A 114 22.40 5.27 -6.96
CA ARG A 114 21.37 6.21 -7.42
C ARG A 114 20.40 5.47 -8.31
N TRP A 115 19.16 5.34 -7.87
CA TRP A 115 18.11 4.75 -8.67
C TRP A 115 17.42 5.81 -9.53
N GLY A 116 16.99 5.42 -10.73
CA GLY A 116 16.16 6.28 -11.57
C GLY A 116 14.82 6.60 -10.91
N SER A 117 14.36 7.84 -11.02
CA SER A 117 13.01 8.20 -10.56
C SER A 117 11.96 7.70 -11.56
N LYS A 118 10.91 7.06 -11.06
CA LYS A 118 9.71 6.69 -11.82
C LYS A 118 8.59 7.69 -11.53
N CYS A 119 7.61 7.78 -12.41
CA CYS A 119 6.46 8.66 -12.26
C CYS A 119 5.18 7.89 -12.60
N CYS A 120 4.16 8.02 -11.76
CA CYS A 120 2.81 7.50 -12.01
C CYS A 120 1.76 8.47 -11.46
N GLU A 121 0.49 8.25 -11.78
CA GLU A 121 -0.60 8.99 -11.15
C GLU A 121 -0.82 8.49 -9.71
N ILE A 122 -1.22 9.38 -8.80
CA ILE A 122 -1.58 8.97 -7.42
C ILE A 122 -2.79 8.03 -7.44
N GLU A 123 -3.70 8.22 -8.39
CA GLU A 123 -4.87 7.36 -8.60
C GLU A 123 -4.50 5.92 -9.03
N ASP A 124 -3.37 5.74 -9.72
CA ASP A 124 -2.86 4.39 -10.06
C ASP A 124 -2.44 3.63 -8.79
N LEU A 125 -1.81 4.32 -7.83
CA LEU A 125 -1.43 3.74 -6.54
C LEU A 125 -2.65 3.34 -5.73
N GLU A 126 -3.71 4.15 -5.76
CA GLU A 126 -5.00 3.82 -5.13
C GLU A 126 -5.62 2.58 -5.76
N HIS A 127 -5.61 2.50 -7.09
CA HIS A 127 -6.09 1.32 -7.81
C HIS A 127 -5.32 0.05 -7.46
N ILE A 128 -4.03 0.14 -7.18
CA ILE A 128 -3.23 -1.01 -6.71
C ILE A 128 -3.74 -1.50 -5.35
N ILE A 129 -3.97 -0.61 -4.39
CA ILE A 129 -4.54 -1.00 -3.08
C ILE A 129 -5.90 -1.66 -3.27
N LEU A 130 -6.79 -1.05 -4.05
CA LEU A 130 -8.14 -1.60 -4.28
C LEU A 130 -8.08 -3.00 -4.92
N LYS A 131 -7.18 -3.22 -5.88
CA LYS A 131 -6.97 -4.54 -6.49
C LYS A 131 -6.45 -5.56 -5.47
N LEU A 132 -5.53 -5.16 -4.60
CA LEU A 132 -5.01 -6.02 -3.54
C LEU A 132 -6.10 -6.37 -2.52
N GLU A 133 -6.90 -5.41 -2.07
CA GLU A 133 -8.03 -5.68 -1.17
C GLU A 133 -9.05 -6.67 -1.77
N VAL A 134 -9.39 -6.49 -3.06
CA VAL A 134 -10.29 -7.41 -3.78
C VAL A 134 -9.68 -8.80 -3.88
N PHE A 135 -8.38 -8.87 -4.19
CA PHE A 135 -7.64 -10.12 -4.26
C PHE A 135 -7.63 -10.87 -2.92
N PHE A 136 -7.30 -10.18 -1.82
CA PHE A 136 -7.32 -10.79 -0.49
C PHE A 136 -8.71 -11.25 -0.09
N LYS A 137 -9.76 -10.43 -0.31
CA LYS A 137 -11.15 -10.83 -0.07
C LYS A 137 -11.55 -12.06 -0.88
N ALA A 138 -11.09 -12.19 -2.12
CA ALA A 138 -11.37 -13.35 -2.97
C ALA A 138 -10.71 -14.62 -2.42
N ILE A 139 -9.46 -14.53 -1.97
CA ILE A 139 -8.75 -15.65 -1.34
C ILE A 139 -9.46 -16.08 -0.05
N SER A 140 -9.76 -15.14 0.86
CA SER A 140 -10.45 -15.47 2.11
C SER A 140 -11.80 -16.15 1.88
N ARG A 141 -12.57 -15.71 0.86
CA ARG A 141 -13.86 -16.33 0.50
C ARG A 141 -13.70 -17.72 -0.12
N ALA A 142 -12.74 -17.91 -1.02
CA ALA A 142 -12.47 -19.21 -1.62
C ALA A 142 -12.09 -20.24 -0.56
N LEU A 143 -11.35 -19.80 0.46
CA LEU A 143 -10.99 -20.62 1.61
C LEU A 143 -12.20 -20.98 2.49
N ALA A 144 -13.08 -20.02 2.82
CA ALA A 144 -14.30 -20.33 3.58
C ALA A 144 -15.13 -21.45 2.93
N ILE A 145 -15.26 -21.41 1.60
CA ILE A 145 -15.95 -22.44 0.81
C ILE A 145 -15.25 -23.81 0.88
N LEU A 146 -13.91 -23.84 0.83
CA LEU A 146 -13.13 -25.08 0.87
C LEU A 146 -13.12 -25.74 2.25
N ILE A 147 -13.20 -24.95 3.32
CA ILE A 147 -13.16 -25.44 4.72
C ILE A 147 -14.58 -25.77 5.24
N GLY A 148 -15.63 -25.46 4.47
CA GLY A 148 -17.02 -25.80 4.81
C GLY A 148 -17.65 -24.89 5.86
N VAL A 149 -17.28 -23.60 5.87
CA VAL A 149 -17.95 -22.54 6.65
C VAL A 149 -18.87 -21.72 5.75
#